data_AF-A0A521A0A7-F1
#
_entry.id   AF-A0A521A0A7-F1
#
_cell.length_a   1.000
_cell.length_b   1.000
_cell.length_c   1.000
_cell.angle_alpha   90.00
_cell.angle_beta   90.00
_cell.angle_gamma   90.00
#
_symmetry.space_group_name_H-M   'P 1'
#
loop_
_entity.id
_entity.type
_entity.pdbx_description
1 polymer ?
#
loop_
_entity_poly.entity_id
_entity_poly.type
_entity_poly.pdbx_seq_one_letter_code
_entity_poly.pdbx_strand_id
1 'polypeptide(L)'
;MSGYSPESPDPSTICFGLSPELDRQSCGAYLQLLGRPAVAQTLCSRLSQAEIDQLIELISGLMRNHFSKHEYHSLFLDEEHSRHSSEDQ
;
A
#
# COMPACT_ATOMS: atom_id res chain seq x y z
N MET A 1 -9.38 22.25 3.77
CA MET A 1 -9.11 21.36 4.91
C MET A 1 -7.75 20.74 4.67
N SER A 2 -6.91 20.75 5.70
CA SER A 2 -5.46 20.59 5.66
C SER A 2 -5.00 19.37 4.85
N GLY A 3 -4.05 19.59 3.95
CA GLY A 3 -3.34 18.52 3.26
C GLY A 3 -2.64 17.65 4.29
N TYR A 4 -3.16 16.44 4.50
CA TYR A 4 -2.46 15.39 5.20
C TYR A 4 -1.33 14.95 4.27
N SER A 5 -0.18 15.62 4.34
CA SER A 5 1.05 15.01 3.83
C SER A 5 1.46 14.01 4.90
N PRO A 6 1.31 12.69 4.70
CA PRO A 6 1.88 11.74 5.63
C PRO A 6 3.40 11.98 5.58
N GLU A 7 3.95 12.55 6.65
CA GLU A 7 5.40 12.50 6.85
C GLU A 7 5.81 11.04 6.68
N SER A 8 6.73 10.80 5.75
CA SER A 8 7.15 9.45 5.46
C SER A 8 7.72 8.84 6.75
N PRO A 9 7.33 7.62 7.12
CA PRO A 9 7.69 7.06 8.42
C PRO A 9 9.21 6.96 8.55
N ASP A 10 9.71 7.23 9.74
CA ASP A 10 11.13 7.10 10.05
C ASP A 10 11.51 5.60 10.11
N PRO A 11 12.46 5.13 9.30
CA PRO A 11 12.80 3.72 9.25
C PRO A 11 13.45 3.21 10.56
N SER A 12 14.02 4.09 11.38
CA SER A 12 14.63 3.71 12.66
C SER A 12 13.60 3.36 13.73
N THR A 13 12.32 3.67 13.51
CA THR A 13 11.23 3.33 14.43
C THR A 13 10.55 2.00 14.11
N ILE A 14 10.93 1.34 13.01
CA ILE A 14 10.37 0.03 12.63
C ILE A 14 11.02 -1.07 13.47
N CYS A 15 10.22 -1.73 14.29
CA CYS A 15 10.66 -2.83 15.13
C CYS A 15 9.61 -3.94 15.17
N PHE A 16 10.04 -5.20 15.00
CA PHE A 16 9.18 -6.38 15.02
C PHE A 16 9.55 -7.31 16.18
N GLY A 17 8.55 -7.97 16.77
CA GLY A 17 8.74 -9.00 17.80
C GLY A 17 8.72 -8.51 19.25
N LEU A 18 8.47 -7.22 19.49
CA LEU A 18 8.36 -6.67 20.85
C LEU A 18 6.92 -6.71 21.37
N SER A 19 5.93 -6.43 20.52
CA SER A 19 4.51 -6.55 20.87
C SER A 19 3.65 -6.62 19.60
N PRO A 20 2.48 -7.30 19.65
CA PRO A 20 1.60 -7.40 18.49
C PRO A 20 1.05 -6.05 18.03
N GLU A 21 0.95 -5.06 18.94
CA GLU A 21 0.52 -3.71 18.60
C GLU A 21 1.62 -2.94 17.86
N LEU A 22 2.86 -3.01 18.37
CA LEU A 22 4.01 -2.41 17.70
C LEU A 22 4.26 -3.06 16.33
N ASP A 23 4.08 -4.37 16.22
CA ASP A 23 4.24 -5.09 14.95
C ASP A 23 3.25 -4.57 13.88
N ARG A 24 2.01 -4.24 14.27
CA ARG A 24 1.03 -3.63 13.35
C ARG A 24 1.43 -2.23 12.92
N GLN A 25 1.92 -1.41 13.85
CA GLN A 25 2.39 -0.06 13.56
C GLN A 25 3.61 -0.10 12.62
N SER A 26 4.60 -0.94 12.95
CA SER A 26 5.79 -1.21 12.15
C SER A 26 5.45 -1.74 10.76
N CYS A 27 4.46 -2.65 10.66
CA CYS A 27 3.98 -3.15 9.39
C CYS A 27 3.38 -2.03 8.52
N GLY A 28 2.55 -1.16 9.09
CA GLY A 28 2.01 0.01 8.39
C GLY A 28 3.10 0.96 7.89
N ALA A 29 4.11 1.24 8.73
CA ALA A 29 5.26 2.05 8.33
C ALA A 29 6.07 1.40 7.20
N TYR A 30 6.31 0.09 7.29
CA TYR A 30 7.04 -0.67 6.29
C TYR A 30 6.34 -0.67 4.93
N LEU A 31 5.02 -0.83 4.89
CA LEU A 31 4.24 -0.77 3.65
C LEU A 31 4.32 0.61 2.98
N GLN A 32 4.32 1.70 3.75
CA GLN A 32 4.51 3.05 3.21
C GLN A 32 5.91 3.26 2.62
N LEU A 33 6.96 2.70 3.26
CA LEU A 33 8.31 2.73 2.71
C LEU A 33 8.41 1.93 1.40
N LEU A 34 7.78 0.76 1.36
CA LEU A 34 7.73 -0.11 0.19
C LEU A 34 7.02 0.56 -0.98
N GLY A 35 5.95 1.32 -0.71
CA GLY A 35 5.20 2.09 -1.70
C GLY A 35 5.91 3.33 -2.25
N ARG A 36 7.12 3.67 -1.76
CA ARG A 36 7.88 4.81 -2.29
C ARG A 36 8.25 4.56 -3.76
N PRO A 37 8.07 5.55 -4.67
CA PRO A 37 8.31 5.36 -6.10
C PRO A 37 9.71 4.81 -6.44
N ALA A 38 10.74 5.26 -5.73
CA ALA A 38 12.12 4.79 -5.94
C ALA A 38 12.32 3.34 -5.50
N VAL A 39 11.68 2.91 -4.41
CA VAL A 39 11.75 1.53 -3.91
C VAL A 39 11.01 0.61 -4.86
N ALA A 40 9.77 0.96 -5.24
CA ALA A 40 8.97 0.20 -6.19
C ALA A 40 9.69 0.00 -7.52
N GLN A 41 10.23 1.07 -8.12
CA GLN A 41 10.99 0.96 -9.38
C GLN A 41 12.25 0.10 -9.25
N THR A 42 13.01 0.28 -8.16
CA THR A 42 14.24 -0.49 -7.94
C THR A 42 13.95 -1.96 -7.70
N LEU A 43 12.90 -2.28 -6.94
CA LEU A 43 12.51 -3.65 -6.65
C LEU A 43 11.97 -4.33 -7.91
N CYS A 44 11.02 -3.71 -8.61
CA CYS A 44 10.44 -4.26 -9.84
C CYS A 44 11.46 -4.48 -10.97
N SER A 45 12.55 -3.71 -11.02
CA SER A 45 13.62 -3.93 -12.01
C SER A 45 14.54 -5.12 -11.70
N ARG A 46 14.45 -5.70 -10.50
CA ARG A 46 15.30 -6.81 -10.03
C ARG A 46 14.55 -8.13 -9.87
N LEU A 47 13.24 -8.08 -9.66
CA LEU A 47 12.42 -9.28 -9.52
C LEU A 47 12.32 -10.04 -10.85
N SER A 48 12.44 -11.35 -10.79
CA SER A 48 12.05 -12.24 -11.90
C SER A 48 10.52 -12.29 -12.04
N GLN A 49 10.04 -12.76 -13.19
CA GLN A 49 8.60 -12.92 -13.42
C GLN A 49 7.94 -13.79 -12.34
N ALA A 50 8.58 -14.89 -11.95
CA ALA A 50 8.06 -15.78 -10.92
C ALA A 50 7.96 -15.11 -9.54
N GLU A 51 8.88 -14.20 -9.20
CA GLU A 51 8.82 -13.43 -7.96
C GLU A 51 7.74 -12.35 -8.02
N ILE A 52 7.53 -11.73 -9.20
CA ILE A 52 6.43 -10.78 -9.42
C ILE A 52 5.09 -11.49 -9.22
N ASP A 53 4.89 -12.66 -9.83
CA ASP A 53 3.64 -13.41 -9.72
C ASP A 53 3.34 -13.79 -8.26
N GLN A 54 4.35 -14.28 -7.52
CA GLN A 54 4.23 -14.59 -6.09
C GLN A 54 3.89 -13.36 -5.24
N LEU A 55 4.55 -12.22 -5.51
CA LEU A 55 4.28 -10.97 -4.79
C LEU A 55 2.84 -10.50 -5.02
N ILE A 56 2.39 -10.51 -6.28
CA ILE A 56 1.03 -10.10 -6.63
C ILE A 56 0.00 -11.05 -6.01
N GLU A 57 0.23 -12.36 -6.06
CA GLU A 57 -0.65 -13.35 -5.44
C GLU A 57 -0.78 -13.11 -3.93
N LEU A 58 0.34 -12.92 -3.23
CA LEU A 58 0.38 -12.65 -1.80
C LEU A 58 -0.39 -11.36 -1.44
N ILE A 59 -0.04 -10.25 -2.07
CA ILE A 59 -0.63 -8.94 -1.73
C ILE A 59 -2.11 -8.91 -2.11
N SER A 60 -2.48 -9.44 -3.28
CA SER A 60 -3.88 -9.54 -3.71
C SER A 60 -4.70 -10.46 -2.82
N GLY A 61 -4.12 -11.56 -2.34
CA GLY A 61 -4.74 -12.46 -1.38
C GLY A 61 -5.03 -11.76 -0.05
N LEU A 62 -4.06 -11.03 0.49
CA LEU A 62 -4.23 -10.25 1.72
C LEU A 62 -5.32 -9.18 1.57
N MET A 63 -5.30 -8.41 0.47
CA MET A 63 -6.34 -7.41 0.20
C MET A 63 -7.72 -8.06 0.10
N ARG A 64 -7.86 -9.16 -0.63
CA ARG A 64 -9.15 -9.87 -0.77
C ARG A 64 -9.69 -10.40 0.57
N ASN A 65 -8.80 -10.82 1.46
CA ASN A 65 -9.17 -11.38 2.76
C ASN A 65 -9.55 -10.31 3.78
N HIS A 66 -9.00 -9.10 3.66
CA HIS A 66 -9.12 -8.06 4.67
C HIS A 66 -9.90 -6.82 4.22
N PHE A 67 -10.01 -6.54 2.93
CA PHE A 67 -10.74 -5.39 2.41
C PHE A 67 -12.13 -5.82 1.93
N SER A 68 -13.13 -5.01 2.27
CA SER A 68 -14.40 -5.06 1.56
C SER A 68 -14.22 -4.58 0.11
N LYS A 69 -15.19 -4.91 -0.74
CA LYS A 69 -15.20 -4.43 -2.13
C LYS A 69 -15.07 -2.90 -2.19
N HIS A 70 -15.77 -2.19 -1.30
CA HIS A 70 -15.72 -0.73 -1.22
C HIS A 70 -14.32 -0.21 -0.88
N GLU A 71 -13.68 -0.77 0.16
CA GLU A 71 -12.33 -0.38 0.57
C GLU A 71 -11.28 -0.64 -0.52
N TYR A 72 -11.41 -1.75 -1.26
CA TYR A 72 -10.52 -2.01 -2.39
C TYR A 72 -10.64 -0.95 -3.49
N HIS A 73 -11.87 -0.59 -3.90
CA HIS A 73 -12.07 0.44 -4.93
C HIS A 73 -11.64 1.83 -4.45
N SER A 74 -11.96 2.19 -3.21
CA SER A 74 -11.66 3.52 -2.66
C SER A 74 -10.19 3.70 -2.31
N LEU A 75 -9.57 2.74 -1.61
CA LEU A 75 -8.21 2.89 -1.06
C LEU A 75 -7.10 2.44 -2.03
N PHE A 76 -7.36 1.46 -2.89
CA PHE A 76 -6.33 0.90 -3.78
C PHE A 76 -6.47 1.36 -5.23
N LEU A 77 -7.70 1.47 -5.74
CA LEU A 77 -7.95 1.92 -7.11
C LEU A 77 -8.22 3.42 -7.22
N ASP A 78 -8.35 4.13 -6.09
CA ASP A 78 -8.70 5.56 -6.02
C ASP A 78 -10.01 5.90 -6.79
N GLU A 79 -10.90 4.89 -6.96
CA GLU A 79 -12.09 4.99 -7.81
C GLU A 79 -13.27 5.71 -7.14
N GLU A 80 -13.18 6.02 -5.84
CA GLU A 80 -14.20 6.79 -5.14
C GLU A 80 -14.25 8.26 -5.63
N HIS A 81 -13.13 8.77 -6.16
CA HIS A 81 -13.02 10.11 -6.70
C HIS A 81 -13.23 10.22 -8.22
N SER A 82 -13.22 9.10 -8.95
CA SER A 82 -13.38 9.10 -10.42
C SER A 82 -14.84 9.18 -10.88
N ARG A 83 -15.81 9.32 -9.96
CA ARG A 83 -17.25 9.37 -10.27
C ARG A 83 -17.86 10.78 -10.32
N HIS A 84 -17.07 11.81 -10.67
CA HIS A 84 -17.63 13.13 -11.00
C HIS A 84 -16.69 13.98 -11.87
N SER A 85 -16.32 13.53 -13.06
CA SER A 85 -15.73 14.41 -14.10
C SER A 85 -15.86 13.82 -15.50
N SER A 86 -17.05 13.32 -15.87
CA SER A 86 -17.38 13.17 -17.29
C SER A 86 -18.87 13.32 -17.54
N GLU A 87 -19.19 14.33 -18.36
CA GLU A 87 -20.42 14.55 -19.15
C GLU A 87 -21.67 15.05 -18.38
N ASP A 88 -22.33 16.14 -18.77
CA ASP A 88 -22.70 16.52 -20.14
C ASP A 88 -22.96 18.04 -20.30
N GLN A 89 -22.33 18.61 -21.34
CA GLN A 89 -22.78 19.73 -22.21
C GLN A 89 -22.73 21.20 -21.73
#